data_AF-A0A850SY58-F1
#
_entry.id   AF-A0A850SY58-F1
#
_cell.length_a   1.000
_cell.length_b   1.000
_cell.length_c   1.000
_cell.angle_alpha   90.00
_cell.angle_beta   90.00
_cell.angle_gamma   90.00
#
_symmetry.space_group_name_H-M   'P 1'
#
loop_
_entity.id
_entity.type
_entity.pdbx_description
1 polymer ?
#
loop_
_entity_poly.entity_id
_entity_poly.type
_entity_poly.pdbx_seq_one_letter_code
_entity_poly.pdbx_strand_id
1 'polypeptide(L)' 'MIIREITEELLESAKEYPVVTILGPRQSGKTSLVKMTYPDKPYFSMKIRISGWRPNKTPGVF' A
#
# COMPACT_ATOMS: atom_id res chain seq x y z
N MET A 1 18.60 1.16 -4.22
CA MET A 1 17.22 1.70 -4.31
C MET A 1 16.97 1.99 -5.79
N ILE A 2 15.84 1.55 -6.37
CA ILE A 2 15.60 1.67 -7.82
C ILE A 2 14.77 2.92 -8.07
N ILE A 3 15.30 3.86 -8.86
CA ILE A 3 14.56 5.02 -9.36
C ILE A 3 13.57 4.51 -10.40
N ARG A 4 12.29 4.87 -10.25
CA ARG A 4 11.21 4.41 -11.13
C ARG A 4 10.80 5.57 -12.04
N GLU A 5 10.75 5.34 -13.34
CA GLU A 5 10.37 6.37 -14.33
C GLU A 5 8.99 6.98 -14.05
N ILE A 6 8.02 6.18 -13.58
CA ILE A 6 6.67 6.63 -13.20
C ILE A 6 6.63 7.62 -12.00
N THR A 7 7.77 7.93 -11.37
CA THR A 7 7.81 8.85 -10.23
C THR A 7 7.40 10.27 -10.63
N GLU A 8 7.83 10.73 -11.81
CA GLU A 8 7.51 12.06 -12.32
C GLU A 8 6.00 12.20 -12.59
N GLU A 9 5.44 11.24 -13.33
CA GLU A 9 4.00 11.16 -13.59
C GLU A 9 3.15 11.15 -12.31
N LEU A 10 3.60 10.41 -11.28
CA LEU A 10 2.92 10.38 -9.97
C LEU A 10 2.94 11.74 -9.27
N LEU A 11 4.02 12.52 -9.41
CA LEU A 11 4.14 13.84 -8.82
C LEU A 11 3.30 14.87 -9.57
N GLU A 12 3.24 14.79 -10.90
CA GLU A 12 2.41 15.67 -11.74
C GLU A 12 0.92 15.40 -11.52
N SER A 13 0.50 14.13 -11.62
CA SER A 13 -0.87 13.71 -11.31
C SER A 13 -1.33 14.15 -9.92
N ALA A 14 -0.45 14.12 -8.92
CA ALA A 14 -0.80 14.52 -7.55
C ALA A 14 -0.96 16.05 -7.35
N LYS A 15 -0.49 16.87 -8.30
CA LYS A 15 -0.75 18.32 -8.31
C LYS A 15 -2.11 18.64 -8.90
N GLU A 16 -2.55 17.84 -9.87
CA GLU A 16 -3.79 18.07 -10.62
C GLU A 16 -5.01 17.42 -9.97
N TYR A 17 -4.84 16.21 -9.44
CA TYR A 17 -5.95 15.40 -8.94
C TYR A 17 -5.90 15.25 -7.41
N PRO A 18 -7.05 15.40 -6.71
CA PRO A 18 -7.11 15.21 -5.27
C PRO A 18 -6.88 13.74 -4.86
N VAL A 19 -7.07 12.80 -5.78
CA VAL A 19 -6.90 11.36 -5.57
C VAL A 19 -6.19 10.75 -6.77
N VAL A 20 -5.07 10.05 -6.52
CA VAL A 20 -4.27 9.36 -7.54
C VAL A 20 -4.18 7.88 -7.21
N THR A 21 -4.43 7.02 -8.20
CA THR A 21 -4.37 5.55 -8.05
C THR A 21 -3.24 4.98 -8.89
N ILE A 22 -2.36 4.18 -8.27
CA ILE A 22 -1.26 3.50 -8.98
C ILE A 22 -1.67 2.06 -9.31
N LEU A 23 -1.73 1.75 -10.60
CA LEU A 23 -2.07 0.43 -11.12
C LEU A 23 -0.82 -0.39 -11.49
N GLY A 24 -1.00 -1.69 -11.71
CA GLY A 24 0.04 -2.60 -12.21
C GLY A 24 0.13 -3.93 -11.48
N PRO A 25 0.99 -4.86 -11.94
CA PRO A 25 1.05 -6.25 -11.47
C PRO A 25 1.24 -6.40 -9.96
N ARG A 26 0.72 -7.49 -9.38
CA ARG A 26 0.97 -7.82 -7.96
C ARG A 26 2.50 -7.89 -7.75
N GLN A 27 3.00 -7.23 -6.70
CA GLN A 27 4.43 -7.14 -6.36
C GLN A 27 5.34 -6.25 -7.25
N SER A 28 4.80 -5.41 -8.14
CA SER A 28 5.60 -4.40 -8.87
C SER A 28 6.20 -3.28 -7.99
N GLY A 29 6.04 -3.36 -6.66
CA GLY A 29 6.62 -2.40 -5.71
C GLY A 29 5.92 -1.04 -5.66
N LYS A 30 4.63 -0.97 -6.02
CA LYS A 30 3.80 0.26 -5.96
C LYS A 30 3.81 0.91 -4.58
N THR A 31 3.68 0.10 -3.52
CA THR A 31 3.72 0.60 -2.14
C THR A 31 5.07 1.23 -1.79
N SER A 32 6.17 0.62 -2.26
CA SER A 32 7.50 1.17 -2.02
C SER A 32 7.70 2.50 -2.76
N LEU A 33 7.19 2.60 -4.00
CA LEU A 33 7.19 3.86 -4.75
C LEU A 33 6.49 4.97 -3.97
N VAL A 34 5.23 4.77 -3.55
CA VAL A 34 4.46 5.81 -2.82
C VAL A 34 5.16 6.25 -1.54
N LYS A 35 5.70 5.31 -0.76
CA LYS A 35 6.40 5.62 0.50
C LYS A 35 7.70 6.41 0.27
N MET A 36 8.36 6.21 -0.86
CA MET A 36 9.56 6.94 -1.23
C MET A 36 9.24 8.34 -1.75
N THR A 37 8.18 8.47 -2.56
CA THR A 37 7.73 9.76 -3.12
C THR A 37 7.12 10.67 -2.05
N TYR A 38 6.48 10.09 -1.03
CA TYR A 38 5.81 10.84 0.03
C TYR A 38 6.21 10.34 1.43
N PRO A 39 7.47 10.57 1.86
CA PRO A 39 7.97 10.07 3.14
C PRO A 39 7.25 10.71 4.34
N ASP A 40 6.81 11.96 4.21
CA ASP A 40 6.18 12.72 5.30
C ASP A 40 4.65 12.50 5.39
N LYS A 41 4.05 11.76 4.44
CA LYS A 41 2.60 11.52 4.43
C LYS A 41 2.23 10.29 5.26
N PRO A 42 1.11 10.33 6.00
CA PRO A 42 0.65 9.16 6.75
C PRO A 42 0.31 8.02 5.79
N TYR A 43 0.85 6.84 6.08
CA TYR A 43 0.62 5.63 5.30
C TYR A 43 -0.46 4.77 5.95
N PHE A 44 -1.57 4.56 5.23
CA PHE A 44 -2.62 3.64 5.63
C PHE A 44 -2.61 2.39 4.75
N SER A 45 -2.69 1.21 5.37
CA SER A 45 -2.73 -0.06 4.65
C SER A 45 -4.04 -0.78 4.89
N MET A 46 -4.85 -0.91 3.84
CA MET A 46 -6.03 -1.80 3.82
C MET A 46 -5.65 -3.24 3.46
N LYS A 47 -4.50 -3.71 3.95
CA LYS A 47 -4.15 -5.11 3.75
C LYS A 47 -5.13 -5.95 4.57
N ILE A 48 -5.76 -6.93 3.92
CA ILE A 48 -6.63 -7.88 4.60
C ILE A 48 -5.84 -8.54 5.73
N ARG A 49 -6.27 -8.27 6.96
CA ARG A 49 -5.79 -8.95 8.15
C ARG A 49 -6.86 -9.95 8.53
N ILE A 50 -6.62 -11.22 8.23
CA ILE A 50 -7.42 -12.31 8.78
C ILE A 50 -7.05 -12.50 10.26
N SER A 51 -7.58 -11.63 11.12
CA SER A 51 -7.49 -11.83 12.56
C SER A 51 -8.72 -12.58 13.04
N GLY A 52 -8.57 -13.87 13.30
CA GLY A 52 -9.57 -14.63 14.08
C GLY A 52 -9.98 -15.98 13.50
N TRP A 53 -9.68 -16.29 12.23
CA TRP A 53 -9.99 -17.63 11.73
C TRP A 53 -8.96 -18.64 12.23
N ARG A 54 -9.30 -19.33 13.33
CA ARG A 54 -8.67 -20.58 13.74
C ARG A 54 -9.68 -21.71 13.53
N PRO A 55 -9.48 -22.61 12.56
CA PRO A 55 -10.45 -23.67 12.28
C PRO A 55 -10.63 -24.66 13.44
N ASN A 56 -9.71 -24.69 14.43
CA ASN A 56 -9.70 -25.64 15.55
C ASN A 56 -9.37 -24.99 16.91
N LYS A 57 -10.08 -23.95 17.34
CA LYS A 57 -10.08 -23.61 18.78
C LYS A 57 -11.22 -24.37 19.46
N THR A 58 -10.87 -25.42 20.18
CA THR A 58 -11.73 -26.08 21.17
C THR A 58 -12.26 -25.02 22.15
N PRO A 59 -13.56 -25.01 22.50
CA PRO A 59 -14.06 -24.09 23.50
C PRO A 59 -13.59 -24.57 24.87
N GLY A 60 -12.84 -23.70 25.57
CA GLY A 60 -12.50 -23.88 26.98
C GLY A 60 -11.03 -24.20 27.23
N VAL A 61 -10.24 -23.17 27.54
CA VAL A 61 -9.69 -22.96 28.90
C VAL A 61 -9.56 -21.43 29.06
N PHE A 62 -9.94 -20.92 30.22
CA PHE A 62 -9.91 -19.51 30.62
C PHE A 62 -8.53 -18.87 30.41
#